data_AF-A0A935IBZ8-F1
#
_entry.id   AF-A0A935IBZ8-F1
#
_cell.length_a   1.000
_cell.length_b   1.000
_cell.length_c   1.000
_cell.angle_alpha   90.00
_cell.angle_beta   90.00
_cell.angle_gamma   90.00
#
_symmetry.space_group_name_H-M   'P 1'
#
loop_
_entity.id
_entity.type
_entity.pdbx_description
1 polymer ?
#
loop_
_entity_poly.entity_id
_entity_poly.type
_entity_poly.pdbx_seq_one_letter_code
_entity_poly.pdbx_strand_id
1 'polypeptide(L)'
;MQALRSPERWGPEVAGRAPQIVAWVLVVALGVQAALILTNLAGAGGPTSKRAPAPVTGQAPVRGIDLAALVNAHLFGVPAAAGSQTGSAPQTTMSLVLAGVLAEDDPLKGYAIVGESAASAKLYAVGDTIPGGARLHSIYSDRVLIDRGGVIESLSLPRQSTGGAPVTSQPGAPPPAASAGSPVFERMRRLVDENPSAVADIMRPQPVFAQGRQRGYRVYPGRNRAAFVQLGLRPGDLVTAINGTPLDDAARSMEIFRTIGSQPEVRVTLSRNGRQQDLVLNMTQAEQAAEQLAGSEGANPTEQGAPAPSQMATSRE
;
A
#
# COMPACT_ATOMS: atom_id res chain seq x y z
N MET A 1 -59.01 -19.16 -34.83
CA MET A 1 -59.13 -17.71 -35.08
C MET A 1 -60.30 -17.16 -34.28
N GLN A 2 -60.04 -16.40 -33.21
CA GLN A 2 -61.03 -15.50 -32.60
C GLN A 2 -60.28 -14.25 -32.15
N ALA A 3 -60.62 -13.13 -32.78
CA ALA A 3 -59.86 -11.90 -32.78
C ALA A 3 -60.09 -11.08 -31.50
N LEU A 4 -59.03 -10.41 -31.10
CA LEU A 4 -58.87 -9.48 -29.99
C LEU A 4 -59.89 -8.33 -30.08
N ARG A 5 -60.63 -8.08 -28.99
CA ARG A 5 -61.48 -6.89 -28.85
C ARG A 5 -60.67 -5.73 -28.28
N SER A 6 -60.62 -4.64 -29.04
CA SER A 6 -59.99 -3.37 -28.72
C SER A 6 -60.62 -2.69 -27.48
N PRO A 7 -59.84 -2.00 -26.64
CA PRO A 7 -60.36 -1.31 -25.46
C PRO A 7 -60.38 0.20 -25.64
N GLU A 8 -61.26 0.77 -26.48
CA GLU A 8 -61.39 2.24 -26.55
C GLU A 8 -62.84 2.69 -26.64
N ARG A 9 -63.36 3.15 -25.49
CA ARG A 9 -64.48 4.10 -25.36
C ARG A 9 -64.74 4.42 -23.89
N TRP A 10 -63.84 5.19 -23.29
CA TRP A 10 -64.13 5.90 -22.05
C TRP A 10 -64.16 7.39 -22.44
N GLY A 11 -65.33 8.01 -22.29
CA GLY A 11 -65.68 9.27 -22.96
C GLY A 11 -64.90 10.52 -22.48
N PRO A 12 -65.01 11.63 -23.23
CA PRO A 12 -64.29 12.88 -22.96
C PRO A 12 -64.69 13.61 -21.68
N GLU A 13 -65.71 13.15 -20.94
CA GLU A 13 -66.11 13.77 -19.67
C GLU A 13 -65.15 13.46 -18.51
N VAL A 14 -64.36 12.38 -18.61
CA VAL A 14 -63.39 12.03 -17.56
C VAL A 14 -62.11 12.89 -17.64
N ALA A 15 -61.83 13.49 -18.81
CA ALA A 15 -60.60 14.24 -19.07
C ALA A 15 -60.52 15.58 -18.32
N GLY A 16 -61.65 16.23 -18.03
CA GLY A 16 -61.67 17.52 -17.32
C GLY A 16 -61.38 17.41 -15.81
N ARG A 17 -61.76 16.29 -15.19
CA ARG A 17 -61.55 16.03 -13.75
C ARG A 17 -60.37 15.10 -13.46
N ALA A 18 -59.80 14.47 -14.49
CA ALA A 18 -58.61 13.62 -14.39
C ALA A 18 -57.45 14.24 -13.57
N PRO A 19 -57.02 15.50 -13.81
CA PRO A 19 -55.91 16.06 -13.03
C PRO A 19 -56.27 16.27 -11.55
N GLN A 20 -57.53 16.61 -11.24
CA GLN A 20 -57.99 16.76 -9.85
C GLN A 20 -58.07 15.42 -9.13
N ILE A 21 -58.55 14.37 -9.80
CA ILE A 21 -58.61 13.01 -9.24
C ILE A 21 -57.19 12.50 -8.97
N VAL A 22 -56.27 12.69 -9.92
CA VAL A 22 -54.85 12.32 -9.74
C VAL A 22 -54.21 13.09 -8.58
N ALA A 23 -54.50 14.39 -8.45
CA ALA A 23 -54.00 15.19 -7.33
C ALA A 23 -54.52 14.67 -5.97
N TRP A 24 -55.81 14.36 -5.86
CA TRP A 24 -56.38 13.78 -4.64
C TRP A 24 -55.78 12.41 -4.32
N VAL A 25 -55.59 11.55 -5.32
CA VAL A 25 -54.94 10.24 -5.15
C VAL A 25 -53.49 10.41 -4.66
N LEU A 26 -52.73 11.35 -5.21
CA LEU A 26 -51.36 11.65 -4.78
C LEU A 26 -51.31 12.18 -3.33
N VAL A 27 -52.22 13.07 -2.95
CA VAL A 27 -52.31 13.60 -1.58
C VAL A 27 -52.59 12.48 -0.58
N VAL A 28 -53.54 11.58 -0.91
CA VAL A 28 -53.85 10.42 -0.07
C VAL A 28 -52.66 9.47 0.01
N ALA A 29 -51.99 9.18 -1.11
CA ALA A 29 -50.81 8.32 -1.15
C ALA A 29 -49.65 8.87 -0.30
N LEU A 30 -49.41 10.19 -0.37
CA LEU A 30 -48.39 10.84 0.46
C LEU A 30 -48.73 10.78 1.95
N GLY A 31 -50.01 10.97 2.30
CA GLY A 31 -50.49 10.85 3.67
C GLY A 31 -50.28 9.45 4.24
N VAL A 32 -50.58 8.41 3.46
CA VAL A 32 -50.34 7.01 3.85
C VAL A 32 -48.85 6.73 4.00
N GLN A 33 -48.00 7.21 3.08
CA GLN A 33 -46.55 7.04 3.16
C GLN A 33 -45.98 7.72 4.42
N ALA A 34 -46.41 8.95 4.73
CA ALA A 34 -45.99 9.66 5.94
C ALA A 34 -46.42 8.92 7.21
N ALA A 35 -47.64 8.38 7.25
CA ALA A 35 -48.15 7.60 8.38
C ALA A 35 -47.35 6.30 8.61
N LEU A 36 -46.98 5.60 7.52
CA LEU A 36 -46.16 4.38 7.60
C LEU A 36 -44.75 4.69 8.12
N ILE A 37 -44.14 5.79 7.66
CA ILE A 37 -42.82 6.23 8.14
C ILE A 37 -42.87 6.60 9.62
N LEU A 38 -43.91 7.33 10.06
CA LEU A 38 -44.09 7.68 11.48
C LEU A 38 -44.27 6.45 12.37
N THR A 39 -45.02 5.45 11.89
CA THR A 39 -45.28 4.21 12.65
C THR A 39 -44.01 3.37 12.78
N ASN A 40 -43.20 3.29 11.73
CA ASN A 40 -41.92 2.57 11.78
C ASN A 40 -40.89 3.27 12.69
N LEU A 41 -40.88 4.61 12.70
CA LEU A 41 -39.96 5.38 13.55
C LEU A 41 -40.38 5.32 15.03
N ALA A 42 -41.67 5.30 15.32
CA ALA A 42 -42.20 5.15 16.67
C ALA A 42 -42.08 3.70 17.21
N GLY A 43 -42.02 2.69 16.32
CA GLY A 43 -41.88 1.27 16.69
C GLY A 43 -40.48 0.85 17.15
N ALA A 44 -39.45 1.68 16.98
CA ALA A 44 -38.07 1.39 17.40
C ALA A 44 -37.83 1.56 18.91
N GLY A 45 -38.82 2.06 19.66
CA GLY A 45 -38.76 2.21 21.12
C GLY A 45 -39.34 0.99 21.84
N GLY A 46 -38.67 -0.16 21.78
CA GLY A 46 -39.02 -1.31 22.62
C GLY A 46 -38.91 -0.96 24.12
N PRO A 47 -39.71 -1.58 25.00
CA PRO A 47 -39.65 -1.30 26.43
C PRO A 47 -38.26 -1.67 26.96
N THR A 48 -37.50 -0.66 27.37
CA THR A 48 -36.27 -0.87 28.13
C THR A 48 -36.68 -1.34 29.53
N SER A 49 -36.83 -2.64 29.72
CA SER A 49 -36.92 -3.23 31.05
C SER A 49 -35.66 -2.85 31.82
N LYS A 50 -35.77 -1.85 32.70
CA LYS A 50 -34.78 -1.56 33.74
C LYS A 50 -34.67 -2.81 34.62
N ARG A 51 -33.69 -3.65 34.31
CA ARG A 51 -33.33 -4.79 35.14
C ARG A 51 -32.74 -4.26 36.44
N ALA A 52 -33.42 -4.50 37.56
CA ALA A 52 -32.89 -4.21 38.88
C ALA A 52 -31.61 -5.04 39.12
N PRO A 53 -30.56 -4.48 39.75
CA PRO A 53 -29.38 -5.24 40.09
C PRO A 53 -29.72 -6.27 41.18
N ALA A 54 -29.48 -7.54 40.90
CA ALA A 54 -29.49 -8.59 41.92
C ALA A 54 -28.23 -8.47 42.79
N PRO A 55 -28.29 -8.80 44.10
CA PRO A 55 -27.11 -8.83 44.95
C PRO A 55 -26.14 -9.92 44.45
N VAL A 56 -24.93 -9.49 44.09
CA VAL A 56 -23.84 -10.39 43.70
C VAL A 56 -23.19 -10.98 44.95
N THR A 57 -23.74 -12.09 45.45
CA THR A 57 -23.00 -12.97 46.35
C THR A 57 -22.41 -14.09 45.54
N GLY A 58 -21.12 -13.98 45.21
CA GLY A 58 -20.35 -15.03 44.55
C GLY A 58 -19.17 -14.45 43.78
N GLN A 59 -17.96 -14.61 44.32
CA GLN A 59 -16.74 -14.51 43.53
C GLN A 59 -16.80 -15.56 42.42
N ALA A 60 -17.12 -15.14 41.20
CA ALA A 60 -16.87 -15.94 40.03
C ALA A 60 -15.35 -15.99 39.83
N PRO A 61 -14.74 -17.17 39.63
CA PRO A 61 -13.35 -17.24 39.22
C PRO A 61 -13.25 -16.46 37.90
N VAL A 62 -12.26 -15.58 37.79
CA VAL A 62 -11.94 -14.91 36.54
C VAL A 62 -11.52 -16.02 35.57
N ARG A 63 -12.48 -16.57 34.84
CA ARG A 63 -12.21 -17.47 33.73
C ARG A 63 -11.46 -16.62 32.73
N GLY A 64 -10.19 -16.96 32.53
CA GLY A 64 -9.35 -16.34 31.52
C GLY A 64 -10.14 -16.25 30.22
N ILE A 65 -10.14 -15.07 29.63
CA ILE A 65 -10.80 -14.84 28.35
C ILE A 65 -10.19 -15.82 27.37
N ASP A 66 -11.02 -16.70 26.81
CA ASP A 66 -10.59 -17.66 25.80
C ASP A 66 -10.39 -16.91 24.49
N LEU A 67 -9.16 -16.40 24.30
CA LEU A 67 -8.78 -15.68 23.09
C LEU A 67 -8.98 -16.54 21.83
N ALA A 68 -8.84 -17.87 21.94
CA ALA A 68 -9.05 -18.75 20.81
C ALA A 68 -10.54 -18.77 20.40
N ALA A 69 -11.47 -18.81 21.36
CA ALA A 69 -12.90 -18.72 21.08
C ALA A 69 -13.29 -17.37 20.46
N LEU A 70 -12.72 -16.26 20.92
CA LEU A 70 -12.99 -14.92 20.36
C LEU A 70 -12.45 -14.75 18.94
N VAL A 71 -11.24 -15.26 18.66
CA VAL A 71 -10.64 -15.22 17.32
C VAL A 71 -11.42 -16.10 16.36
N ASN A 72 -11.82 -17.30 16.78
CA ASN A 72 -12.55 -18.26 15.95
C ASN A 72 -14.03 -17.88 15.74
N ALA A 73 -14.55 -16.93 16.52
CA ALA A 73 -15.87 -16.35 16.29
C ALA A 73 -15.90 -15.40 15.08
N HIS A 74 -14.74 -15.08 14.46
CA HIS A 74 -14.66 -14.28 13.24
C HIS A 74 -15.46 -12.96 13.31
N LEU A 75 -15.47 -12.31 14.49
CA LEU A 75 -16.34 -11.15 14.77
C LEU A 75 -16.08 -9.92 13.89
N PHE A 76 -14.94 -9.90 13.21
CA PHE A 76 -14.53 -8.83 12.30
C PHE A 76 -14.51 -9.29 10.82
N GLY A 77 -15.12 -10.45 10.55
CA GLY A 77 -15.10 -11.08 9.24
C GLY A 77 -13.87 -11.96 9.04
N VAL A 78 -14.06 -13.06 8.31
CA VAL A 78 -12.96 -13.80 7.69
C VAL A 78 -12.68 -13.08 6.36
N PRO A 79 -11.42 -12.79 5.97
CA PRO A 79 -11.15 -12.51 4.57
C PRO A 79 -11.74 -13.69 3.79
N ALA A 80 -12.60 -13.42 2.81
CA ALA A 80 -13.15 -14.46 1.94
C ALA A 80 -11.96 -15.33 1.52
N ALA A 81 -11.94 -16.58 2.01
CA ALA A 81 -10.90 -17.53 1.70
C ALA A 81 -10.74 -17.45 0.19
N ALA A 82 -9.54 -17.09 -0.28
CA ALA A 82 -9.24 -16.86 -1.68
C ALA A 82 -9.91 -17.98 -2.48
N GLY A 83 -11.05 -17.64 -3.09
CA GLY A 83 -11.93 -18.59 -3.73
C GLY A 83 -11.07 -19.31 -4.74
N SER A 84 -10.99 -20.63 -4.57
CA SER A 84 -10.23 -21.48 -5.45
C SER A 84 -10.64 -21.21 -6.90
N GLN A 85 -9.66 -20.79 -7.69
CA GLN A 85 -9.52 -21.17 -9.09
C GLN A 85 -10.75 -20.90 -9.98
N THR A 86 -10.93 -19.64 -10.37
CA THR A 86 -11.41 -19.35 -11.73
C THR A 86 -10.56 -18.21 -12.30
N GLY A 87 -9.58 -18.57 -13.13
CA GLY A 87 -8.86 -17.61 -13.97
C GLY A 87 -7.59 -16.99 -13.37
N SER A 88 -6.64 -17.81 -12.89
CA SER A 88 -5.25 -17.34 -12.73
C SER A 88 -4.62 -17.16 -14.12
N ALA A 89 -5.10 -16.15 -14.86
CA ALA A 89 -4.48 -15.71 -16.09
C ALA A 89 -3.09 -15.13 -15.76
N PRO A 90 -2.06 -15.41 -16.58
CA PRO A 90 -0.75 -14.80 -16.41
C PRO A 90 -0.85 -13.27 -16.43
N GLN A 91 -0.03 -12.58 -15.65
CA GLN A 91 0.01 -11.12 -15.68
C GLN A 91 0.42 -10.63 -17.08
N THR A 92 -0.31 -9.66 -17.63
CA THR A 92 0.01 -9.12 -18.95
C THR A 92 1.40 -8.49 -18.95
N THR A 93 2.13 -8.71 -20.04
CA THR A 93 3.43 -8.06 -20.28
C THR A 93 3.27 -6.73 -21.05
N MET A 94 2.04 -6.34 -21.39
CA MET A 94 1.79 -5.09 -22.10
C MET A 94 2.04 -3.88 -21.20
N SER A 95 2.58 -2.81 -21.80
CA SER A 95 2.78 -1.50 -21.17
C SER A 95 1.45 -0.74 -21.03
N LEU A 96 0.51 -1.32 -20.31
CA LEU A 96 -0.81 -0.74 -20.02
C LEU A 96 -0.91 -0.44 -18.53
N VAL A 97 -1.64 0.64 -18.23
CA VAL A 97 -1.98 1.07 -16.88
C VAL A 97 -3.49 0.98 -16.73
N LEU A 98 -3.93 0.22 -15.73
CA LEU A 98 -5.30 0.24 -15.26
C LEU A 98 -5.40 1.36 -14.21
N ALA A 99 -6.12 2.43 -14.54
CA ALA A 99 -6.29 3.58 -13.66
C ALA A 99 -7.49 3.43 -12.72
N GLY A 100 -8.48 2.61 -13.08
CA GLY A 100 -9.66 2.36 -12.26
C GLY A 100 -10.55 1.26 -12.84
N VAL A 101 -11.42 0.70 -11.99
CA VAL A 101 -12.43 -0.31 -12.34
C VAL A 101 -13.75 0.01 -11.67
N LEU A 102 -14.84 -0.20 -12.39
CA LEU A 102 -16.21 -0.24 -11.90
C LEU A 102 -16.74 -1.63 -12.22
N ALA A 103 -16.53 -2.57 -11.31
CA ALA A 103 -17.02 -3.93 -11.43
C ALA A 103 -18.43 -4.03 -10.81
N GLU A 104 -19.36 -4.67 -11.52
CA GLU A 104 -20.65 -5.10 -10.97
C GLU A 104 -20.51 -6.52 -10.38
N ASP A 105 -21.59 -7.07 -9.82
CA ASP A 105 -21.60 -8.46 -9.29
C ASP A 105 -21.30 -9.49 -10.39
N ASP A 106 -21.74 -9.19 -11.62
CA ASP A 106 -21.41 -9.94 -12.82
C ASP A 106 -20.14 -9.36 -13.49
N PRO A 107 -19.04 -10.14 -13.61
CA PRO A 107 -17.76 -9.63 -14.12
C PRO A 107 -17.77 -9.32 -15.63
N LEU A 108 -18.85 -9.66 -16.34
CA LEU A 108 -19.05 -9.29 -17.74
C LEU A 108 -19.82 -7.96 -17.88
N LYS A 109 -20.30 -7.39 -16.77
CA LYS A 109 -20.97 -6.10 -16.72
C LYS A 109 -20.13 -5.15 -15.86
N GLY A 110 -19.30 -4.37 -16.52
CA GLY A 110 -18.47 -3.39 -15.82
C GLY A 110 -17.74 -2.46 -16.77
N TYR A 111 -17.06 -1.51 -16.18
CA TYR A 111 -16.22 -0.55 -16.90
C TYR A 111 -14.82 -0.50 -16.32
N ALA A 112 -13.83 -0.31 -17.19
CA ALA A 112 -12.43 -0.19 -16.81
C ALA A 112 -11.83 1.07 -17.44
N ILE A 113 -10.98 1.76 -16.68
CA ILE A 113 -10.24 2.92 -17.15
C ILE A 113 -8.83 2.46 -17.49
N VAL A 114 -8.52 2.33 -18.78
CA VAL A 114 -7.27 1.70 -19.27
C VAL A 114 -6.55 2.65 -20.24
N GLY A 115 -5.22 2.68 -20.20
CA GLY A 115 -4.41 3.39 -21.21
C GLY A 115 -2.93 3.02 -21.13
N GLU A 116 -2.11 3.52 -22.06
CA GLU A 116 -0.65 3.34 -22.03
C GLU A 116 0.02 4.08 -20.85
N SER A 117 -0.69 5.03 -20.27
CA SER A 117 -0.29 5.81 -19.10
C SER A 117 -1.54 6.33 -18.40
N ALA A 118 -1.46 6.64 -17.11
CA ALA A 118 -2.60 7.16 -16.34
C ALA A 118 -3.21 8.44 -16.96
N ALA A 119 -2.40 9.27 -17.62
CA ALA A 119 -2.84 10.49 -18.31
C ALA A 119 -3.59 10.23 -19.63
N SER A 120 -3.35 9.08 -20.27
CA SER A 120 -3.97 8.70 -21.55
C SER A 120 -5.07 7.67 -21.37
N ALA A 121 -5.47 7.38 -20.13
CA ALA A 121 -6.44 6.35 -19.81
C ALA A 121 -7.86 6.78 -20.19
N LYS A 122 -8.62 5.86 -20.78
CA LYS A 122 -10.00 6.07 -21.22
C LYS A 122 -10.89 4.98 -20.66
N LEU A 123 -12.19 5.25 -20.58
CA LEU A 123 -13.20 4.31 -20.13
C LEU A 123 -13.54 3.32 -21.24
N TYR A 124 -13.55 2.02 -20.92
CA TYR A 124 -13.90 0.91 -21.82
C TYR A 124 -14.88 -0.03 -21.11
N ALA A 125 -15.81 -0.60 -21.88
CA ALA A 125 -16.72 -1.64 -21.42
C ALA A 125 -16.13 -3.04 -21.70
N VAL A 126 -16.70 -4.06 -21.07
CA VAL A 126 -16.40 -5.46 -21.41
C VAL A 126 -16.70 -5.71 -22.90
N GLY A 127 -15.76 -6.32 -23.61
CA GLY A 127 -15.83 -6.59 -25.05
C GLY A 127 -15.13 -5.54 -25.93
N ASP A 128 -14.83 -4.35 -25.40
CA ASP A 128 -14.17 -3.28 -26.14
C ASP A 128 -12.70 -3.59 -26.42
N THR A 129 -12.21 -3.02 -27.52
CA THR A 129 -10.78 -3.07 -27.88
C THR A 129 -10.04 -1.96 -27.17
N ILE A 130 -9.04 -2.33 -26.37
CA ILE A 130 -8.18 -1.40 -25.62
C ILE A 130 -6.89 -1.09 -26.40
N PRO A 131 -6.13 -0.06 -26.02
CA PRO A 131 -4.85 0.26 -26.65
C PRO A 131 -3.92 -0.95 -26.67
N GLY A 132 -3.22 -1.16 -27.79
CA GLY A 132 -2.42 -2.37 -28.01
C GLY A 132 -3.18 -3.56 -28.62
N GLY A 133 -4.48 -3.41 -28.92
CA GLY A 133 -5.24 -4.36 -29.73
C GLY A 133 -5.79 -5.57 -28.96
N ALA A 134 -5.67 -5.60 -27.63
CA ALA A 134 -6.33 -6.57 -26.79
C ALA A 134 -7.82 -6.23 -26.62
N ARG A 135 -8.64 -7.21 -26.26
CA ARG A 135 -10.06 -7.02 -25.93
C ARG A 135 -10.29 -7.19 -24.44
N LEU A 136 -11.17 -6.39 -23.86
CA LEU A 136 -11.52 -6.52 -22.46
C LEU A 136 -12.44 -7.75 -22.27
N HIS A 137 -12.00 -8.76 -21.52
CA HIS A 137 -12.73 -10.03 -21.37
C HIS A 137 -13.61 -10.03 -20.11
N SER A 138 -13.07 -9.62 -18.96
CA SER A 138 -13.82 -9.57 -17.70
C SER A 138 -13.21 -8.54 -16.76
N ILE A 139 -14.04 -7.93 -15.91
CA ILE A 139 -13.63 -6.88 -14.99
C ILE A 139 -13.90 -7.34 -13.56
N TYR A 140 -12.86 -7.31 -12.73
CA TYR A 140 -12.92 -7.61 -11.31
C TYR A 140 -12.55 -6.36 -10.51
N SER A 141 -12.84 -6.38 -9.21
CA SER A 141 -12.61 -5.23 -8.33
C SER A 141 -11.12 -4.85 -8.19
N ASP A 142 -10.19 -5.77 -8.41
CA ASP A 142 -8.75 -5.55 -8.26
C ASP A 142 -7.94 -5.72 -9.56
N ARG A 143 -8.56 -6.17 -10.66
CA ARG A 143 -7.90 -6.48 -11.93
C ARG A 143 -8.89 -6.55 -13.08
N VAL A 144 -8.38 -6.47 -14.30
CA VAL A 144 -9.15 -6.80 -15.51
C VAL A 144 -8.47 -7.94 -16.26
N LEU A 145 -9.28 -8.83 -16.83
CA LEU A 145 -8.80 -9.85 -17.75
C LEU A 145 -8.94 -9.34 -19.18
N ILE A 146 -7.89 -9.49 -19.95
CA ILE A 146 -7.81 -9.07 -21.35
C ILE A 146 -7.52 -10.28 -22.23
N ASP A 147 -8.15 -10.32 -23.39
CA ASP A 147 -7.87 -11.30 -24.44
C ASP A 147 -6.92 -10.68 -25.47
N ARG A 148 -5.77 -11.33 -25.68
CA ARG A 148 -4.82 -10.96 -26.72
C ARG A 148 -4.69 -12.09 -27.73
N GLY A 149 -5.63 -12.14 -28.66
CA GLY A 149 -5.63 -13.13 -29.73
C GLY A 149 -5.89 -14.55 -29.21
N GLY A 150 -6.83 -14.69 -28.26
CA GLY A 150 -7.20 -15.96 -27.65
C GLY A 150 -6.45 -16.32 -26.37
N VAL A 151 -5.46 -15.52 -25.96
CA VAL A 151 -4.74 -15.70 -24.69
C VAL A 151 -5.28 -14.71 -23.66
N ILE A 152 -5.82 -15.23 -22.56
CA ILE A 152 -6.29 -14.41 -21.45
C ILE A 152 -5.11 -14.02 -20.56
N GLU A 153 -4.90 -12.72 -20.39
CA GLU A 153 -3.90 -12.12 -19.52
C GLU A 153 -4.59 -11.24 -18.46
N SER A 154 -3.99 -11.09 -17.27
CA SER A 154 -4.54 -10.22 -16.22
C SER A 154 -3.77 -8.91 -16.12
N LEU A 155 -4.47 -7.78 -16.12
CA LEU A 155 -3.94 -6.45 -15.82
C LEU A 155 -4.44 -6.01 -14.44
N SER A 156 -3.54 -5.96 -13.46
CA SER A 156 -3.86 -5.64 -12.07
C SER A 156 -4.00 -4.14 -11.85
N LEU A 157 -4.94 -3.74 -10.99
CA LEU A 157 -5.08 -2.35 -10.55
C LEU A 157 -3.96 -2.03 -9.56
N PRO A 158 -3.16 -0.97 -9.78
CA PRO A 158 -2.15 -0.54 -8.81
C PRO A 158 -2.84 -0.17 -7.49
N ARG A 159 -2.64 -0.99 -6.45
CA ARG A 159 -3.13 -0.65 -5.11
C ARG A 159 -2.28 0.48 -4.58
N GLN A 160 -2.87 1.68 -4.47
CA GLN A 160 -2.31 2.71 -3.61
C GLN A 160 -2.29 2.11 -2.20
N SER A 161 -1.10 1.79 -1.73
CA SER A 161 -0.92 1.08 -0.47
C SER A 161 -1.32 2.00 0.68
N THR A 162 -2.60 2.04 1.05
CA THR A 162 -2.99 2.37 2.42
C THR A 162 -2.44 1.25 3.29
N GLY A 163 -1.32 1.54 3.95
CA GLY A 163 -0.48 0.58 4.66
C GLY A 163 -1.28 -0.29 5.63
N GLY A 164 -1.28 -1.58 5.35
CA GLY A 164 -1.96 -2.59 6.15
C GLY A 164 -1.88 -3.93 5.45
N ALA A 165 -0.68 -4.48 5.29
CA ALA A 165 -0.55 -5.88 4.94
C ALA A 165 -0.84 -6.71 6.21
N PRO A 166 -1.81 -7.63 6.21
CA PRO A 166 -1.89 -8.63 7.26
C PRO A 166 -0.69 -9.57 7.08
N VAL A 167 0.17 -9.61 8.08
CA VAL A 167 1.19 -10.66 8.22
C VAL A 167 0.47 -11.98 8.44
N THR A 168 0.47 -12.84 7.42
CA THR A 168 -0.01 -14.22 7.53
C THR A 168 0.98 -14.99 8.41
N SER A 169 0.73 -15.07 9.70
CA SER A 169 1.49 -15.93 10.61
C SER A 169 1.12 -17.39 10.32
N GLN A 170 2.00 -18.10 9.62
CA GLN A 170 1.91 -19.55 9.46
C GLN A 170 2.31 -20.20 10.81
N PRO A 171 1.43 -20.95 11.50
CA PRO A 171 1.80 -21.65 12.71
C PRO A 171 2.47 -22.97 12.34
N GLY A 172 3.77 -23.10 12.60
CA GLY A 172 4.46 -24.38 12.45
C GLY A 172 5.90 -24.30 11.98
N ALA A 173 6.72 -23.46 12.59
CA ALA A 173 8.17 -23.67 12.60
C ALA A 173 8.70 -23.20 13.97
N PRO A 174 9.45 -24.02 14.71
CA PRO A 174 10.10 -23.56 15.93
C PRO A 174 11.06 -22.41 15.57
N PRO A 175 11.13 -21.34 16.37
CA PRO A 175 12.07 -20.25 16.13
C PRO A 175 13.50 -20.81 16.17
N PRO A 176 14.40 -20.41 15.24
CA PRO A 176 15.81 -20.65 15.45
C PRO A 176 16.18 -19.98 16.78
N ALA A 177 16.77 -20.76 17.67
CA ALA A 177 17.26 -20.31 18.95
C ALA A 177 18.01 -18.98 18.78
N ALA A 178 17.61 -17.99 19.56
CA ALA A 178 18.34 -16.76 19.71
C ALA A 178 19.81 -17.12 20.01
N SER A 179 20.71 -16.77 19.10
CA SER A 179 22.14 -16.68 19.40
C SER A 179 22.32 -15.51 20.37
N ALA A 180 22.11 -15.79 21.65
CA ALA A 180 22.60 -14.98 22.73
C ALA A 180 24.12 -14.84 22.58
N GLY A 181 24.59 -13.61 22.41
CA GLY A 181 26.01 -13.27 22.56
C GLY A 181 26.81 -13.00 21.29
N SER A 182 26.23 -12.42 20.22
CA SER A 182 27.09 -11.77 19.22
C SER A 182 27.49 -10.37 19.71
N PRO A 183 28.78 -10.09 19.99
CA PRO A 183 29.25 -8.77 20.42
C PRO A 183 29.03 -7.68 19.36
N VAL A 184 28.62 -8.08 18.15
CA VAL A 184 28.22 -7.22 17.04
C VAL A 184 26.83 -6.62 17.27
N PHE A 185 25.87 -7.39 17.80
CA PHE A 185 24.49 -6.91 17.99
C PHE A 185 24.39 -5.91 19.15
N GLU A 186 25.17 -6.14 20.22
CA GLU A 186 25.32 -5.20 21.34
C GLU A 186 26.03 -3.90 20.90
N ARG A 187 27.01 -4.01 19.99
CA ARG A 187 27.67 -2.86 19.36
C ARG A 187 26.71 -2.10 18.44
N MET A 188 25.93 -2.81 17.63
CA MET A 188 24.94 -2.26 16.71
C MET A 188 23.85 -1.49 17.46
N ARG A 189 23.37 -2.02 18.59
CA ARG A 189 22.41 -1.31 19.45
C ARG A 189 22.99 -0.05 20.09
N ARG A 190 24.28 -0.03 20.47
CA ARG A 190 24.95 1.17 20.98
C ARG A 190 25.30 2.18 19.89
N LEU A 191 25.75 1.74 18.72
CA LEU A 191 26.06 2.60 17.58
C LEU A 191 24.81 3.27 16.99
N VAL A 192 23.65 2.59 17.00
CA VAL A 192 22.36 3.16 16.58
C VAL A 192 21.79 4.13 17.61
N ASP A 193 22.04 3.90 18.90
CA ASP A 193 21.67 4.83 19.99
C ASP A 193 22.60 6.06 20.03
N GLU A 194 23.87 5.89 19.62
CA GLU A 194 24.92 6.93 19.71
C GLU A 194 25.13 7.72 18.40
N ASN A 195 24.72 7.24 17.22
CA ASN A 195 25.04 7.88 15.93
C ASN A 195 23.88 7.88 14.91
N PRO A 196 22.93 8.84 14.99
CA PRO A 196 22.07 9.19 13.84
C PRO A 196 22.86 9.65 12.59
N SER A 197 24.18 9.77 12.70
CA SER A 197 25.14 10.16 11.67
C SER A 197 25.50 9.07 10.63
N ALA A 198 25.10 7.81 10.84
CA ALA A 198 25.47 6.72 9.91
C ALA A 198 24.87 6.92 8.50
N VAL A 199 23.62 7.38 8.41
CA VAL A 199 22.97 7.76 7.14
C VAL A 199 23.65 8.98 6.51
N ALA A 200 24.10 9.94 7.33
CA ALA A 200 24.79 11.15 6.87
C ALA A 200 26.19 10.86 6.31
N ASP A 201 26.80 9.73 6.70
CA ASP A 201 28.08 9.26 6.15
C ASP A 201 27.93 8.68 4.74
N ILE A 202 26.81 8.01 4.48
CA ILE A 202 26.49 7.37 3.19
C ILE A 202 25.96 8.38 2.19
N MET A 203 25.08 9.31 2.61
CA MET A 203 24.49 10.30 1.71
C MET A 203 24.31 11.68 2.33
N ARG A 204 24.41 12.71 1.49
CA ARG A 204 24.18 14.11 1.83
C ARG A 204 22.85 14.58 1.23
N PRO A 205 21.80 14.75 2.04
CA PRO A 205 20.54 15.32 1.57
C PRO A 205 20.63 16.84 1.46
N GLN A 206 20.12 17.40 0.38
CA GLN A 206 19.99 18.85 0.16
C GLN A 206 18.52 19.18 -0.14
N PRO A 207 17.86 20.05 0.65
CA PRO A 207 16.47 20.39 0.40
C PRO A 207 16.31 21.14 -0.92
N VAL A 208 15.27 20.80 -1.67
CA VAL A 208 14.90 21.48 -2.93
C VAL A 208 13.54 22.13 -2.74
N PHE A 209 13.46 23.43 -3.01
CA PHE A 209 12.22 24.21 -2.94
C PHE A 209 11.69 24.53 -4.34
N ALA A 210 10.38 24.49 -4.52
CA ALA A 210 9.70 25.03 -5.70
C ALA A 210 8.47 25.82 -5.25
N GLN A 211 8.24 27.00 -5.83
CA GLN A 211 7.09 27.85 -5.50
C GLN A 211 6.96 28.15 -3.99
N GLY A 212 8.08 28.30 -3.29
CA GLY A 212 8.11 28.56 -1.84
C GLY A 212 7.79 27.34 -0.94
N ARG A 213 7.55 26.15 -1.51
CA ARG A 213 7.32 24.91 -0.76
C ARG A 213 8.47 23.93 -0.97
N GLN A 214 8.79 23.13 0.05
CA GLN A 214 9.77 22.06 -0.10
C GLN A 214 9.18 20.98 -1.02
N ARG A 215 9.96 20.55 -2.02
CA ARG A 215 9.59 19.46 -2.94
C ARG A 215 10.16 18.12 -2.52
N GLY A 216 11.20 18.13 -1.70
CA GLY A 216 11.90 16.94 -1.24
C GLY A 216 13.40 17.20 -1.06
N TYR A 217 14.19 16.13 -1.08
CA TYR A 217 15.63 16.18 -0.86
C TYR A 217 16.38 15.61 -2.05
N ARG A 218 17.30 16.40 -2.59
CA ARG A 218 18.27 15.91 -3.56
C ARG A 218 19.40 15.21 -2.81
N VAL A 219 19.71 13.98 -3.20
CA VAL A 219 20.72 13.17 -2.53
C VAL A 219 22.02 13.09 -3.33
N TYR A 220 23.13 13.20 -2.62
CA TYR A 220 24.48 13.06 -3.16
C TYR A 220 25.28 12.05 -2.33
N PRO A 221 26.26 11.36 -2.94
CA PRO A 221 27.11 10.43 -2.21
C PRO A 221 27.91 11.15 -1.11
N GLY A 222 28.00 10.51 0.06
CA GLY A 222 28.80 10.97 1.20
C GLY A 222 30.24 10.47 1.15
N ARG A 223 30.80 10.16 2.32
CA ARG A 223 32.14 9.59 2.49
C ARG A 223 32.17 8.18 1.92
N ASN A 224 31.13 7.39 2.18
CA ASN A 224 31.02 6.04 1.64
C ASN A 224 30.28 5.98 0.29
N ARG A 225 31.01 6.26 -0.80
CA ARG A 225 30.43 6.27 -2.15
C ARG A 225 29.94 4.90 -2.61
N ALA A 226 30.59 3.82 -2.19
CA ALA A 226 30.21 2.47 -2.61
C ALA A 226 28.86 2.06 -1.99
N ALA A 227 28.66 2.34 -0.70
CA ALA A 227 27.38 2.15 -0.03
C ALA A 227 26.25 2.91 -0.74
N PHE A 228 26.48 4.16 -1.16
CA PHE A 228 25.51 4.96 -1.91
C PHE A 228 25.10 4.31 -3.25
N VAL A 229 26.06 3.75 -3.99
CA VAL A 229 25.78 3.08 -5.27
C VAL A 229 25.10 1.72 -5.07
N GLN A 230 25.47 0.96 -4.03
CA GLN A 230 24.84 -0.32 -3.71
C GLN A 230 23.36 -0.17 -3.32
N LEU A 231 23.00 0.95 -2.72
CA LEU A 231 21.61 1.32 -2.46
C LEU A 231 20.80 1.57 -3.75
N GLY A 232 21.43 1.62 -4.93
CA GLY A 232 20.77 1.89 -6.21
C GLY A 232 20.47 3.38 -6.44
N LEU A 233 20.94 4.25 -5.54
CA LEU A 233 20.83 5.71 -5.67
C LEU A 233 21.84 6.24 -6.69
N ARG A 234 21.48 7.35 -7.33
CA ARG A 234 22.35 8.09 -8.24
C ARG A 234 22.54 9.52 -7.74
N PRO A 235 23.75 10.10 -7.94
CA PRO A 235 23.98 11.48 -7.55
C PRO A 235 22.99 12.41 -8.23
N GLY A 236 22.29 13.23 -7.45
CA GLY A 236 21.29 14.16 -7.96
C GLY A 236 19.86 13.62 -8.04
N ASP A 237 19.61 12.38 -7.61
CA ASP A 237 18.25 11.88 -7.42
C ASP A 237 17.47 12.79 -6.46
N LEU A 238 16.23 13.14 -6.81
CA LEU A 238 15.35 13.95 -5.97
C LEU A 238 14.35 13.04 -5.26
N VAL A 239 14.56 12.78 -3.97
CA VAL A 239 13.64 12.00 -3.14
C VAL A 239 12.43 12.86 -2.78
N THR A 240 11.23 12.40 -3.16
CA THR A 240 9.96 13.10 -2.93
C THR A 240 9.13 12.45 -1.84
N ALA A 241 9.29 11.15 -1.60
CA ALA A 241 8.61 10.44 -0.51
C ALA A 241 9.44 9.26 0.02
N ILE A 242 9.22 8.91 1.29
CA ILE A 242 9.83 7.76 1.95
C ILE A 242 8.75 6.98 2.70
N ASN A 243 8.69 5.67 2.50
CA ASN A 243 7.64 4.77 2.98
C ASN A 243 6.23 5.29 2.65
N GLY A 244 6.07 5.90 1.47
CA GLY A 244 4.82 6.53 1.03
C GLY A 244 4.52 7.90 1.68
N THR A 245 5.37 8.38 2.60
CA THR A 245 5.21 9.68 3.25
C THR A 245 5.95 10.77 2.48
N PRO A 246 5.25 11.81 1.99
CA PRO A 246 5.86 12.92 1.27
C PRO A 246 6.87 13.72 2.13
N LEU A 247 7.94 14.19 1.49
CA LEU A 247 8.98 15.04 2.10
C LEU A 247 8.78 16.54 1.79
N ASP A 248 7.53 17.00 1.65
CA ASP A 248 7.20 18.40 1.34
C ASP A 248 7.13 19.33 2.58
N ASP A 249 7.29 18.75 3.78
CA ASP A 249 7.31 19.45 5.06
C ASP A 249 8.61 19.17 5.81
N ALA A 250 9.31 20.22 6.25
CA ALA A 250 10.63 20.10 6.87
C ALA A 250 10.59 19.35 8.22
N ALA A 251 9.57 19.61 9.05
CA ALA A 251 9.44 19.00 10.37
C ALA A 251 9.16 17.49 10.26
N ARG A 252 8.22 17.11 9.39
CA ARG A 252 7.90 15.71 9.10
C ARG A 252 9.07 14.97 8.47
N SER A 253 9.79 15.63 7.56
CA SER A 253 10.97 15.03 6.92
C SER A 253 12.05 14.68 7.94
N MET A 254 12.28 15.55 8.93
CA MET A 254 13.28 15.32 9.98
C MET A 254 12.94 14.10 10.84
N GLU A 255 11.67 13.88 11.14
CA GLU A 255 11.24 12.70 11.88
C GLU A 255 11.43 11.42 11.08
N ILE A 256 11.09 11.46 9.79
CA ILE A 256 11.29 10.32 8.89
C ILE A 256 12.77 9.94 8.82
N PHE A 257 13.68 10.91 8.68
CA PHE A 257 15.13 10.64 8.65
C PHE A 257 15.64 9.93 9.91
N ARG A 258 15.09 10.24 11.08
CA ARG A 258 15.44 9.56 12.33
C ARG A 258 15.02 8.10 12.31
N THR A 259 13.84 7.81 11.77
CA THR A 259 13.30 6.43 11.71
C THR A 259 13.97 5.55 10.67
N ILE A 260 14.48 6.15 9.58
CA ILE A 260 15.17 5.42 8.49
C ILE A 260 16.41 4.71 9.00
N GLY A 261 17.24 5.39 9.81
CA GLY A 261 18.49 4.83 10.32
C GLY A 261 18.32 3.56 11.18
N SER A 262 17.09 3.29 11.65
CA SER A 262 16.77 2.12 12.45
C SER A 262 16.08 0.99 11.66
N GLN A 263 15.81 1.19 10.37
CA GLN A 263 15.09 0.24 9.53
C GLN A 263 16.05 -0.52 8.61
N PRO A 264 15.94 -1.86 8.50
CA PRO A 264 16.78 -2.65 7.58
C PRO A 264 16.44 -2.41 6.10
N GLU A 265 15.20 -2.02 5.82
CA GLU A 265 14.70 -1.76 4.47
C GLU A 265 13.80 -0.53 4.46
N VAL A 266 13.97 0.32 3.45
CA VAL A 266 13.20 1.57 3.28
C VAL A 266 12.75 1.73 1.83
N ARG A 267 11.46 1.99 1.60
CA ARG A 267 10.95 2.29 0.25
C ARG A 267 11.02 3.78 -0.02
N VAL A 268 11.61 4.17 -1.14
CA VAL A 268 11.80 5.57 -1.52
C VAL A 268 11.23 5.84 -2.90
N THR A 269 10.43 6.89 -2.98
CA THR A 269 9.96 7.46 -4.24
C THR A 269 10.88 8.63 -4.59
N LEU A 270 11.54 8.54 -5.74
CA LEU A 270 12.49 9.54 -6.23
C LEU A 270 12.18 9.96 -7.68
N SER A 271 12.68 11.12 -8.06
CA SER A 271 12.67 11.64 -9.43
C SER A 271 14.08 11.65 -9.99
N ARG A 272 14.31 10.84 -11.01
CA ARG A 272 15.59 10.69 -11.73
C ARG A 272 15.40 11.13 -13.17
N ASN A 273 16.18 12.12 -13.62
CA ASN A 273 16.03 12.72 -14.96
C ASN A 273 14.59 13.18 -15.27
N GLY A 274 13.86 13.66 -14.25
CA GLY A 274 12.46 14.10 -14.38
C GLY A 274 11.42 12.98 -14.41
N ARG A 275 11.82 11.70 -14.30
CA ARG A 275 10.89 10.56 -14.20
C ARG A 275 10.82 10.05 -12.77
N GLN A 276 9.61 9.78 -12.29
CA GLN A 276 9.38 9.18 -10.98
C GLN A 276 9.73 7.69 -10.99
N GLN A 277 10.42 7.22 -9.94
CA GLN A 277 10.86 5.84 -9.73
C GLN A 277 10.69 5.49 -8.26
N ASP A 278 10.25 4.26 -7.99
CA ASP A 278 10.25 3.69 -6.65
C ASP A 278 11.44 2.74 -6.50
N LEU A 279 12.16 2.88 -5.40
CA LEU A 279 13.37 2.12 -5.08
C LEU A 279 13.26 1.58 -3.67
N VAL A 280 13.67 0.32 -3.48
CA VAL A 280 13.79 -0.29 -2.15
C VAL A 280 15.26 -0.25 -1.75
N LEU A 281 15.54 0.46 -0.66
CA LEU A 281 16.87 0.66 -0.10
C LEU A 281 17.11 -0.40 0.97
N ASN A 282 18.07 -1.27 0.77
CA ASN A 282 18.50 -2.22 1.78
C ASN A 282 19.68 -1.65 2.55
N MET A 283 19.43 -1.22 3.79
CA MET A 283 20.44 -0.52 4.60
C MET A 283 21.54 -1.46 5.10
N THR A 284 21.18 -2.71 5.40
CA THR A 284 22.15 -3.74 5.83
C THR A 284 23.21 -4.01 4.76
N GLN A 285 22.82 -4.02 3.48
CA GLN A 285 23.78 -4.18 2.37
C GLN A 285 24.72 -2.97 2.25
N ALA A 286 24.20 -1.76 2.45
CA ALA A 286 24.99 -0.53 2.39
C ALA A 286 26.04 -0.44 3.52
N GLU A 287 25.70 -0.91 4.72
CA GLU A 287 26.61 -0.99 5.86
C GLU A 287 27.74 -2.00 5.62
N GLN A 288 27.41 -3.21 5.16
CA GLN A 288 28.40 -4.23 4.82
C GLN A 288 29.40 -3.75 3.75
N ALA A 289 28.90 -3.03 2.74
CA ALA A 289 29.74 -2.40 1.73
C ALA A 289 30.68 -1.36 2.33
N ALA A 290 30.19 -0.59 3.30
CA ALA A 290 30.96 0.44 3.96
C ALA A 290 32.07 -0.15 4.83
N GLU A 291 31.76 -1.22 5.57
CA GLU A 291 32.69 -1.92 6.46
C GLU A 291 33.80 -2.66 5.70
N GLN A 292 33.48 -3.28 4.56
CA GLN A 292 34.47 -3.97 3.72
C GLN A 292 35.56 -3.01 3.20
N LEU A 293 35.17 -1.79 2.86
CA LEU A 293 36.09 -0.75 2.41
C LEU A 293 36.90 -0.17 3.58
N ALA A 294 36.26 0.09 4.72
CA ALA A 294 36.95 0.55 5.93
C ALA A 294 37.99 -0.48 6.42
N GLY A 295 37.71 -1.78 6.29
CA GLY A 295 38.66 -2.85 6.61
C GLY A 295 39.84 -2.95 5.64
N SER A 296 39.67 -2.50 4.40
CA SER A 296 40.73 -2.51 3.39
C SER A 296 41.71 -1.33 3.51
N GLU A 297 41.29 -0.19 4.09
CA GLU A 297 42.16 0.97 4.37
C GLU A 297 42.94 0.85 5.69
N GLY A 298 42.63 -0.15 6.54
CA GLY A 298 43.37 -0.44 7.78
C GLY A 298 44.62 -1.30 7.60
N ALA A 299 44.84 -1.90 6.43
CA ALA A 299 46.03 -2.68 6.10
C ALA A 299 47.09 -1.77 5.46
N ASN A 300 47.72 -0.92 6.28
CA ASN A 300 48.86 -0.13 5.86
C ASN A 300 50.12 -1.05 5.79
N PRO A 301 50.74 -1.28 4.62
CA PRO A 301 52.03 -1.96 4.56
C PRO A 301 53.12 -0.92 4.85
N THR A 302 53.41 -0.68 6.14
CA THR A 302 54.63 0.04 6.56
C THR A 302 55.61 -0.93 7.21
N GLU A 303 55.96 -1.99 6.48
CA GLU A 303 57.17 -2.79 6.75
C GLU A 303 57.83 -3.12 5.42
N GLN A 304 58.43 -2.11 4.78
CA GLN A 304 59.58 -2.32 3.91
C GLN A 304 60.74 -1.58 4.56
N GLY A 305 61.72 -2.38 4.95
CA GLY A 305 62.81 -2.00 5.84
C GLY A 305 63.61 -0.82 5.33
N ALA A 306 63.93 0.07 6.25
CA ALA A 306 65.10 0.93 6.14
C ALA A 306 66.35 0.04 5.98
N PRO A 307 67.20 0.23 4.95
CA PRO A 307 68.52 -0.35 4.98
C PRO A 307 69.33 0.30 6.10
N ALA A 308 69.91 -0.55 6.95
CA ALA A 308 70.78 -0.17 8.05
C ALA A 308 71.95 0.72 7.58
N PRO A 309 72.33 1.77 8.33
CA PRO A 309 73.57 2.48 8.07
C PRO A 309 74.76 1.57 8.45
N SER A 310 75.60 1.29 7.46
CA SER A 310 76.86 0.57 7.62
C SER A 310 77.74 1.29 8.64
N GLN A 311 78.07 0.59 9.72
CA GLN A 311 79.07 1.03 10.68
C GLN A 311 80.45 0.98 10.02
N MET A 312 81.09 2.14 9.88
CA MET A 312 82.52 2.26 9.61
C MET A 312 83.26 2.35 10.95
N ALA A 313 83.95 1.27 11.31
CA ALA A 313 85.12 1.19 12.20
C ALA A 313 85.62 -0.27 12.08
N THR A 314 86.88 -0.66 11.95
CA THR A 314 88.20 -0.03 11.98
C THR A 314 89.21 -1.09 11.46
N SER A 315 90.35 -0.69 10.89
CA SER A 315 91.62 -1.47 10.74
C SER A 315 92.58 -0.57 9.95
N ARG A 316 93.76 -0.08 10.40
CA ARG A 316 94.92 -0.72 11.06
C ARG A 316 95.21 -2.06 10.37
N GLU A 317 96.21 -2.18 9.50
CA GLU A 317 97.62 -1.73 9.52
C GLU A 317 98.13 -1.27 8.15
#